data_AF-A0A151GJW9-F1
#
_entry.id   AF-A0A151GJW9-F1
#
_cell.length_a   1.000
_cell.length_b   1.000
_cell.length_c   1.000
_cell.angle_alpha   90.00
_cell.angle_beta   90.00
_cell.angle_gamma   90.00
#
_symmetry.space_group_name_H-M   'P 1'
#
loop_
_entity.id
_entity.type
_entity.pdbx_description
1 polymer ?
#
loop_
_entity_poly.entity_id
_entity_poly.type
_entity_poly.pdbx_seq_one_letter_code
_entity_poly.pdbx_strand_id
1 'polypeptide(L)'
;MDAPRNRLAISINHGAPFETGGKDISGDSFIVALNLESGKEDYRVNLAKTSKGRYGGFQDIAHASDGTAFVVGTYPTSILRINPNGDKVDEWFASPLNKTSTTAGFTGIVPHNGWLVVSDDESGKLFRLDMTKEKGTPEEVAWTGKTETNARVGTALDGAFLPPKYSGMILLVNCEQGTVVVRSSDTEWKQAEIIGTIANKHAGDGGSATCTSQIEDRVFVVTEFFGDAKKAENGTTIVGSRVDFPLHDITDELEQIVKQATKV
;
A
#
# COMPACT_ATOMS: atom_id res chain seq x y z
N MET A 1 10.12 -4.50 -2.98
CA MET A 1 11.46 -5.00 -3.35
C MET A 1 12.51 -4.24 -2.55
N ASP A 2 13.52 -4.93 -2.01
CA ASP A 2 14.73 -4.31 -1.43
C ASP A 2 15.85 -4.42 -2.46
N ALA A 3 15.81 -3.51 -3.44
CA ALA A 3 16.75 -3.52 -4.57
C ALA A 3 18.22 -3.43 -4.14
N PRO A 4 18.61 -2.59 -3.15
CA PRO A 4 20.00 -2.51 -2.72
C PRO A 4 20.60 -3.83 -2.22
N ARG A 5 19.77 -4.77 -1.74
CA ARG A 5 20.21 -6.10 -1.25
C ARG A 5 19.81 -7.25 -2.17
N ASN A 6 19.29 -6.95 -3.36
CA ASN A 6 18.82 -7.94 -4.32
C ASN A 6 17.80 -8.93 -3.70
N ARG A 7 16.83 -8.39 -2.96
CA ARG A 7 15.82 -9.16 -2.22
C ARG A 7 14.40 -8.86 -2.65
N LEU A 8 13.59 -9.91 -2.73
CA LEU A 8 12.14 -9.83 -2.79
C LEU A 8 11.57 -10.05 -1.39
N ALA A 9 10.82 -9.07 -0.89
CA ALA A 9 10.00 -9.26 0.30
C ALA A 9 8.60 -9.71 -0.11
N ILE A 10 8.15 -10.80 0.50
CA ILE A 10 6.87 -11.44 0.23
C ILE A 10 6.05 -11.36 1.51
N SER A 11 4.85 -10.78 1.42
CA SER A 11 3.87 -10.86 2.49
C SER A 11 3.02 -12.13 2.31
N ILE A 12 2.98 -12.96 3.34
CA ILE A 12 2.11 -14.14 3.42
C ILE A 12 1.09 -13.85 4.51
N ASN A 13 -0.10 -13.41 4.11
CA ASN A 13 -1.11 -12.91 5.02
C ASN A 13 -2.13 -13.96 5.42
N HIS A 14 -2.65 -13.81 6.65
CA HIS A 14 -3.92 -14.42 7.01
C HIS A 14 -5.06 -13.64 6.32
N GLY A 15 -6.03 -14.35 5.72
CA GLY A 15 -7.12 -13.71 4.97
C GLY A 15 -8.21 -13.08 5.85
N ALA A 16 -8.43 -13.60 7.07
CA ALA A 16 -9.55 -13.22 7.92
C ALA A 16 -9.68 -11.70 8.22
N PRO A 17 -8.59 -10.93 8.43
CA PRO A 17 -8.69 -9.48 8.60
C PRO A 17 -9.40 -8.79 7.43
N PHE A 18 -9.15 -9.22 6.20
CA PHE A 18 -9.74 -8.62 5.00
C PHE A 18 -11.16 -9.13 4.76
N GLU A 19 -11.38 -10.45 4.89
CA GLU A 19 -12.68 -11.09 4.66
C GLU A 19 -13.75 -10.64 5.67
N THR A 20 -13.33 -10.32 6.89
CA THR A 20 -14.24 -9.94 7.98
C THR A 20 -14.31 -8.43 8.21
N GLY A 21 -13.53 -7.64 7.45
CA GLY A 21 -13.39 -6.20 7.68
C GLY A 21 -12.86 -5.88 9.09
N GLY A 22 -11.84 -6.61 9.53
CA GLY A 22 -11.17 -6.43 10.81
C GLY A 22 -11.90 -6.97 12.04
N LYS A 23 -12.99 -7.73 11.89
CA LYS A 23 -13.64 -8.39 13.05
C LYS A 23 -12.80 -9.54 13.60
N ASP A 24 -12.09 -10.24 12.73
CA ASP A 24 -11.09 -11.24 13.09
C ASP A 24 -9.72 -10.76 12.59
N ILE A 25 -8.88 -10.34 13.52
CA ILE A 25 -7.49 -9.91 13.27
C ILE A 25 -6.48 -10.92 13.81
N SER A 26 -6.93 -12.15 14.08
CA SER A 26 -6.07 -13.24 14.52
C SER A 26 -5.37 -13.92 13.34
N GLY A 27 -4.60 -14.96 13.64
CA GLY A 27 -3.87 -15.74 12.64
C GLY A 27 -2.43 -15.27 12.40
N ASP A 28 -1.62 -16.19 11.91
CA ASP A 28 -0.22 -15.91 11.58
C ASP A 28 -0.13 -15.18 10.25
N SER A 29 0.73 -14.18 10.18
CA SER A 29 1.13 -13.51 8.94
C SER A 29 2.64 -13.36 8.93
N PHE A 30 3.26 -13.53 7.77
CA PHE A 30 4.70 -13.60 7.64
C PHE A 30 5.24 -12.61 6.62
N ILE A 31 6.40 -12.03 6.91
CA ILE A 31 7.26 -11.47 5.86
C ILE A 31 8.39 -12.46 5.60
N VAL A 32 8.59 -12.78 4.33
CA VAL A 32 9.69 -13.61 3.85
C VAL A 32 10.58 -12.76 2.95
N ALA A 33 11.87 -12.68 3.25
CA ALA A 33 12.86 -12.10 2.36
C ALA A 33 13.54 -13.21 1.56
N LEU A 34 13.41 -13.14 0.24
CA LEU A 34 14.02 -14.06 -0.72
C LEU A 34 15.20 -13.37 -1.40
N ASN A 35 16.37 -13.98 -1.37
CA ASN A 35 17.53 -13.54 -2.14
C ASN A 35 17.32 -13.93 -3.62
N LEU A 36 17.30 -12.93 -4.51
CA LEU A 36 16.96 -13.13 -5.92
C LEU A 36 18.07 -13.81 -6.73
N GLU A 37 19.31 -13.77 -6.26
CA GLU A 37 20.44 -14.45 -6.92
C GLU A 37 20.44 -15.95 -6.65
N SER A 38 20.26 -16.34 -5.39
CA SER A 38 20.31 -17.73 -4.94
C SER A 38 18.96 -18.43 -4.95
N GLY A 39 17.86 -17.68 -4.99
CA GLY A 39 16.50 -18.19 -4.83
C GLY A 39 16.21 -18.75 -3.43
N LYS A 40 17.01 -18.40 -2.42
CA LYS A 40 16.87 -18.89 -1.05
C LYS A 40 16.25 -17.84 -0.13
N GLU A 41 15.57 -18.33 0.90
CA GLU A 41 15.07 -17.48 1.99
C GLU A 41 16.24 -16.97 2.83
N ASP A 42 16.36 -15.65 2.94
CA ASP A 42 17.31 -14.98 3.83
C ASP A 42 16.74 -14.91 5.26
N TYR A 43 15.46 -14.57 5.40
CA TYR A 43 14.75 -14.62 6.67
C TYR A 43 13.23 -14.76 6.50
N ARG A 44 12.58 -15.21 7.58
CA ARG A 44 11.13 -15.21 7.76
C ARG A 44 10.77 -14.74 9.15
N VAL A 45 9.85 -13.79 9.22
CA VAL A 45 9.33 -13.26 10.49
C VAL A 45 7.83 -13.50 10.58
N ASN A 46 7.33 -13.90 11.75
CA ASN A 46 5.90 -13.96 12.05
C ASN A 46 5.49 -12.66 12.74
N LEU A 47 4.68 -11.85 12.07
CA LEU A 47 4.23 -10.55 12.54
C LEU A 47 3.24 -10.65 13.71
N ALA A 48 2.50 -11.76 13.82
CA ALA A 48 1.54 -11.98 14.90
C ALA A 48 2.21 -12.08 16.29
N LYS A 49 3.51 -12.44 16.34
CA LYS A 49 4.28 -12.43 17.59
C LYS A 49 4.46 -11.02 18.17
N THR A 50 4.58 -10.02 17.29
CA THR A 50 4.69 -8.62 17.69
C THR A 50 3.31 -8.01 17.90
N SER A 51 2.36 -8.26 17.00
CA SER A 51 1.01 -7.68 17.09
C SER A 51 0.17 -8.24 18.23
N LYS A 52 0.36 -9.52 18.60
CA LYS A 52 -0.37 -10.21 19.68
C LYS A 52 -1.89 -10.08 19.56
N GLY A 53 -2.40 -10.07 18.32
CA GLY A 53 -3.83 -9.92 18.03
C GLY A 53 -4.40 -8.52 18.30
N ARG A 54 -3.55 -7.49 18.46
CA ARG A 54 -3.96 -6.09 18.65
C ARG A 54 -4.26 -5.37 17.34
N TYR A 55 -3.58 -5.77 16.29
CA TYR A 55 -3.77 -5.30 14.91
C TYR A 55 -3.32 -6.39 13.93
N GLY A 56 -3.78 -6.27 12.68
CA GLY A 56 -3.48 -7.19 11.60
C GLY A 56 -3.87 -6.62 10.24
N GLY A 57 -4.05 -7.51 9.25
CA GLY A 57 -4.28 -7.12 7.86
C GLY A 57 -3.04 -6.46 7.27
N PHE A 58 -1.92 -7.20 7.20
CA PHE A 58 -0.64 -6.64 6.79
C PHE A 58 -0.56 -6.44 5.26
N GLN A 59 -1.08 -5.33 4.79
CA GLN A 59 -1.46 -5.13 3.39
C GLN A 59 -0.27 -4.78 2.48
N ASP A 60 0.65 -3.92 2.93
CA ASP A 60 1.73 -3.40 2.09
C ASP A 60 3.06 -3.25 2.85
N ILE A 61 4.17 -3.16 2.10
CA ILE A 61 5.54 -3.15 2.62
C ILE A 61 6.46 -2.19 1.85
N ALA A 62 7.04 -1.23 2.58
CA ALA A 62 8.08 -0.34 2.08
C ALA A 62 9.46 -0.72 2.64
N HIS A 63 10.52 -0.37 1.91
CA HIS A 63 11.89 -0.57 2.36
C HIS A 63 12.66 0.76 2.35
N ALA A 64 13.32 1.07 3.46
CA ALA A 64 14.33 2.12 3.47
C ALA A 64 15.60 1.67 2.72
N SER A 65 16.47 2.61 2.37
CA SER A 65 17.73 2.33 1.68
C SER A 65 18.67 1.42 2.49
N ASP A 66 18.59 1.48 3.81
CA ASP A 66 19.33 0.63 4.73
C ASP A 66 18.75 -0.80 4.88
N GLY A 67 17.67 -1.12 4.16
CA GLY A 67 17.04 -2.44 4.14
C GLY A 67 16.05 -2.66 5.26
N THR A 68 15.83 -1.65 6.11
CA THR A 68 14.76 -1.68 7.09
C THR A 68 13.42 -1.74 6.35
N ALA A 69 12.60 -2.73 6.69
CA ALA A 69 11.26 -2.87 6.14
C ALA A 69 10.21 -2.26 7.08
N PHE A 70 9.20 -1.62 6.50
CA PHE A 70 8.05 -1.07 7.18
C PHE A 70 6.79 -1.72 6.61
N VAL A 71 6.04 -2.41 7.46
CA VAL A 71 4.86 -3.20 7.07
C VAL A 71 3.62 -2.56 7.65
N VAL A 72 2.68 -2.18 6.80
CA VAL A 72 1.40 -1.60 7.22
C VAL A 72 0.45 -2.72 7.64
N GLY A 73 -0.17 -2.57 8.81
CA GLY A 73 -1.34 -3.35 9.22
C GLY A 73 -2.59 -2.46 9.22
N THR A 74 -3.61 -2.84 8.46
CA THR A 74 -4.80 -2.01 8.18
C THR A 74 -5.79 -1.97 9.35
N TYR A 75 -5.87 -3.02 10.18
CA TYR A 75 -6.98 -3.24 11.14
C TYR A 75 -6.53 -3.50 12.59
N PRO A 76 -6.73 -2.54 13.52
CA PRO A 76 -6.68 -1.11 13.24
C PRO A 76 -5.27 -0.69 12.79
N THR A 77 -5.11 0.54 12.32
CA THR A 77 -3.85 0.98 11.70
C THR A 77 -2.62 0.77 12.57
N SER A 78 -1.55 0.26 11.96
CA SER A 78 -0.24 0.00 12.57
C SER A 78 0.86 -0.04 11.52
N ILE A 79 2.10 0.17 11.96
CA ILE A 79 3.29 -0.06 11.14
C ILE A 79 4.30 -0.85 11.98
N LEU A 80 4.66 -2.03 11.50
CA LEU A 80 5.77 -2.80 12.05
C LEU A 80 7.07 -2.44 11.32
N ARG A 81 8.15 -2.30 12.08
CA ARG A 81 9.50 -2.08 11.54
C ARG A 81 10.34 -3.33 11.74
N ILE A 82 10.85 -3.87 10.64
CA ILE A 82 11.72 -5.04 10.62
C ILE A 82 13.11 -4.57 10.24
N ASN A 83 14.11 -4.95 11.03
CA ASN A 83 15.48 -4.61 10.71
C ASN A 83 16.01 -5.41 9.50
N PRO A 84 17.12 -5.00 8.86
CA PRO A 84 17.53 -5.55 7.56
C PRO A 84 17.87 -7.05 7.54
N ASN A 85 18.11 -7.67 8.69
CA ASN A 85 18.39 -9.11 8.80
C ASN A 85 17.18 -9.93 9.28
N GLY A 86 16.05 -9.27 9.61
CA GLY A 86 14.83 -9.93 10.05
C GLY A 86 14.87 -10.54 11.44
N ASP A 87 15.87 -10.27 12.28
CA ASP A 87 15.94 -10.83 13.63
C ASP A 87 15.18 -10.00 14.67
N LYS A 88 14.77 -8.78 14.31
CA LYS A 88 14.03 -7.86 15.19
C LYS A 88 12.85 -7.23 14.47
N VAL A 89 11.68 -7.32 15.10
CA VAL A 89 10.43 -6.70 14.65
C VAL A 89 9.88 -5.81 15.76
N ASP A 90 9.90 -4.50 15.54
CA ASP A 90 9.34 -3.51 16.45
C ASP A 90 7.94 -3.11 16.01
N GLU A 91 7.03 -2.94 16.97
CA GLU A 91 5.85 -2.11 16.76
C GLU A 91 6.31 -0.65 16.67
N TRP A 92 6.41 -0.11 15.46
CA TRP A 92 6.96 1.21 15.24
C TRP A 92 5.90 2.30 15.38
N PHE A 93 4.70 2.02 14.89
CA PHE A 93 3.49 2.82 15.10
C PHE A 93 2.30 1.88 15.29
N ALA A 94 1.35 2.27 16.12
CA ALA A 94 0.09 1.57 16.27
C ALA A 94 -0.98 2.48 16.84
N SER A 95 -2.20 2.29 16.38
CA SER A 95 -3.37 2.95 16.91
C SER A 95 -3.50 2.78 18.44
N PRO A 96 -4.18 3.71 19.13
CA PRO A 96 -4.54 3.56 20.53
C PRO A 96 -5.30 2.25 20.82
N LEU A 97 -5.13 1.70 22.03
CA LEU A 97 -5.72 0.42 22.44
C LEU A 97 -7.25 0.36 22.36
N ASN A 98 -7.93 1.50 22.46
CA ASN A 98 -9.38 1.61 22.38
C ASN A 98 -9.91 1.77 20.95
N LYS A 99 -9.04 1.79 19.94
CA LYS A 99 -9.46 1.86 18.53
C LYS A 99 -10.09 0.54 18.11
N THR A 100 -11.28 0.62 17.51
CA THR A 100 -11.98 -0.56 16.98
C THR A 100 -11.23 -1.14 15.79
N SER A 101 -11.03 -2.46 15.78
CA SER A 101 -10.34 -3.16 14.70
C SER A 101 -11.11 -3.16 13.37
N THR A 102 -12.41 -2.87 13.37
CA THR A 102 -13.25 -2.83 12.16
C THR A 102 -13.18 -1.50 11.41
N THR A 103 -12.17 -0.67 11.70
CA THR A 103 -11.90 0.57 10.97
C THR A 103 -10.59 0.38 10.21
N ALA A 104 -10.66 0.35 8.88
CA ALA A 104 -9.49 0.31 8.01
C ALA A 104 -8.75 1.64 8.07
N GLY A 105 -7.46 1.63 8.36
CA GLY A 105 -6.64 2.84 8.34
C GLY A 105 -5.60 2.80 7.23
N PHE A 106 -4.32 2.75 7.57
CA PHE A 106 -3.26 2.79 6.57
C PHE A 106 -3.33 1.59 5.64
N THR A 107 -3.07 1.83 4.35
CA THR A 107 -3.15 0.87 3.26
C THR A 107 -1.83 0.86 2.49
N GLY A 108 -1.73 1.63 1.41
CA GLY A 108 -0.51 1.81 0.62
C GLY A 108 0.59 2.55 1.37
N ILE A 109 1.84 2.13 1.14
CA ILE A 109 3.04 2.71 1.76
C ILE A 109 4.20 2.83 0.77
N VAL A 110 4.83 4.00 0.73
CA VAL A 110 6.01 4.25 -0.12
C VAL A 110 7.12 4.96 0.66
N PRO A 111 8.39 4.58 0.45
CA PRO A 111 9.53 5.29 1.01
C PRO A 111 10.00 6.41 0.06
N HIS A 112 10.30 7.59 0.61
CA HIS A 112 10.89 8.69 -0.14
C HIS A 112 11.71 9.63 0.76
N ASN A 113 12.99 9.86 0.43
CA ASN A 113 13.85 10.86 1.10
C ASN A 113 13.85 10.84 2.64
N GLY A 114 13.87 9.65 3.24
CA GLY A 114 13.87 9.49 4.71
C GLY A 114 12.46 9.50 5.35
N TRP A 115 11.42 9.68 4.54
CA TRP A 115 10.02 9.61 4.95
C TRP A 115 9.33 8.37 4.39
N LEU A 116 8.31 7.90 5.09
CA LEU A 116 7.24 7.08 4.51
C LEU A 116 6.10 8.00 4.16
N VAL A 117 5.45 7.77 3.02
CA VAL A 117 4.14 8.35 2.69
C VAL A 117 3.14 7.21 2.68
N VAL A 118 2.02 7.37 3.39
CA VAL A 118 0.98 6.36 3.54
C VAL A 118 -0.39 6.93 3.17
N SER A 119 -1.22 6.12 2.54
CA SER A 119 -2.65 6.39 2.36
C SER A 119 -3.46 5.84 3.53
N ASP A 120 -4.45 6.58 4.00
CA ASP A 120 -5.33 6.19 5.10
C ASP A 120 -6.79 6.10 4.64
N ASP A 121 -7.37 4.90 4.69
CA ASP A 121 -8.73 4.66 4.20
C ASP A 121 -9.80 5.31 5.09
N GLU A 122 -9.57 5.35 6.42
CA GLU A 122 -10.50 5.97 7.37
C GLU A 122 -10.73 7.45 7.03
N SER A 123 -9.67 8.25 7.05
CA SER A 123 -9.74 9.68 6.78
C SER A 123 -9.82 10.00 5.28
N GLY A 124 -9.38 9.08 4.42
CA GLY A 124 -9.16 9.35 3.00
C GLY A 124 -8.01 10.31 2.74
N LYS A 125 -7.08 10.47 3.69
CA LYS A 125 -5.96 11.42 3.61
C LYS A 125 -4.65 10.71 3.34
N LEU A 126 -3.61 11.51 3.08
CA LEU A 126 -2.23 11.05 3.06
C LEU A 126 -1.54 11.50 4.35
N PHE A 127 -0.67 10.64 4.86
CA PHE A 127 0.22 10.96 5.97
C PHE A 127 1.66 10.69 5.58
N ARG A 128 2.59 11.33 6.28
CA ARG A 128 4.00 11.02 6.21
C ARG A 128 4.57 10.73 7.59
N LEU A 129 5.59 9.87 7.65
CA LEU A 129 6.28 9.49 8.88
C LEU A 129 7.79 9.53 8.67
N ASP A 130 8.52 10.15 9.59
CA ASP A 130 9.98 10.23 9.54
C ASP A 130 10.61 8.89 9.95
N MET A 131 11.24 8.18 8.99
CA MET A 131 11.85 6.87 9.21
C MET A 131 13.03 6.89 10.17
N THR A 132 13.61 8.06 10.44
CA THR A 132 14.76 8.22 11.35
C THR A 132 14.36 8.17 12.82
N LYS A 133 13.06 8.25 13.12
CA LYS A 133 12.56 8.27 14.49
C LYS A 133 12.46 6.87 15.08
N GLU A 134 12.60 6.80 16.40
CA GLU A 134 12.45 5.55 17.16
C GLU A 134 11.03 4.97 17.02
N LYS A 135 10.02 5.83 16.94
CA LYS A 135 8.61 5.52 16.73
C LYS A 135 8.05 6.37 15.60
N GLY A 136 7.09 5.81 14.86
CA GLY A 136 6.37 6.51 13.81
C GLY A 136 5.35 7.47 14.41
N THR A 137 5.40 8.73 13.99
CA THR A 137 4.39 9.74 14.29
C THR A 137 3.82 10.23 12.96
N PRO A 138 2.54 9.95 12.65
CA PRO A 138 1.91 10.44 11.43
C PRO A 138 1.79 11.97 11.42
N GLU A 139 2.24 12.57 10.33
CA GLU A 139 1.99 13.97 9.98
C GLU A 139 1.06 13.98 8.76
N GLU A 140 -0.09 14.67 8.85
CA GLU A 140 -0.98 14.82 7.70
C GLU A 140 -0.30 15.61 6.58
N VAL A 141 -0.41 15.13 5.34
CA VAL A 141 0.01 15.86 4.14
C VAL A 141 -1.07 16.88 3.79
N ALA A 142 -0.70 18.16 3.76
CA ALA A 142 -1.65 19.23 3.48
C ALA A 142 -2.04 19.27 1.99
N TRP A 143 -3.33 19.48 1.71
CA TRP A 143 -3.79 19.73 0.34
C TRP A 143 -3.49 21.16 -0.10
N THR A 144 -3.09 21.30 -1.36
CA THR A 144 -2.74 22.58 -2.01
C THR A 144 -3.34 22.69 -3.41
N GLY A 145 -3.10 23.83 -4.05
CA GLY A 145 -3.54 24.07 -5.43
C GLY A 145 -5.06 24.16 -5.52
N LYS A 146 -5.65 23.34 -6.41
CA LYS A 146 -7.10 23.28 -6.63
C LYS A 146 -7.79 22.21 -5.77
N THR A 147 -7.03 21.44 -5.00
CA THR A 147 -7.60 20.41 -4.13
C THR A 147 -8.18 21.06 -2.89
N GLU A 148 -9.45 20.76 -2.60
CA GLU A 148 -10.11 21.25 -1.39
C GLU A 148 -9.38 20.75 -0.14
N THR A 149 -9.32 21.57 0.91
CA THR A 149 -8.66 21.23 2.18
C THR A 149 -9.21 19.95 2.83
N ASN A 150 -10.49 19.66 2.61
CA ASN A 150 -11.17 18.45 3.11
C ASN A 150 -11.30 17.34 2.07
N ALA A 151 -10.67 17.46 0.90
CA ALA A 151 -10.70 16.42 -0.12
C ALA A 151 -10.18 15.09 0.44
N ARG A 152 -10.73 14.00 -0.09
CA ARG A 152 -10.24 12.64 0.12
C ARG A 152 -9.48 12.22 -1.14
N VAL A 153 -8.38 11.49 -0.96
CA VAL A 153 -7.66 10.87 -2.08
C VAL A 153 -8.54 9.83 -2.78
N GLY A 154 -9.36 9.09 -2.04
CA GLY A 154 -10.32 8.12 -2.57
C GLY A 154 -11.10 7.41 -1.46
N THR A 155 -11.75 6.30 -1.82
CA THR A 155 -12.43 5.37 -0.89
C THR A 155 -12.02 3.94 -1.18
N ALA A 156 -12.03 3.08 -0.16
CA ALA A 156 -11.52 1.70 -0.25
C ALA A 156 -10.10 1.70 -0.84
N LEU A 157 -9.22 2.46 -0.18
CA LEU A 157 -7.84 2.64 -0.59
C LEU A 157 -7.08 1.32 -0.52
N ASP A 158 -6.11 1.18 -1.41
CA ASP A 158 -5.23 0.03 -1.49
C ASP A 158 -3.77 0.50 -1.68
N GLY A 159 -2.95 -0.25 -2.40
CA GLY A 159 -1.54 0.03 -2.59
C GLY A 159 -1.25 1.42 -3.16
N ALA A 160 -0.09 1.95 -2.76
CA ALA A 160 0.43 3.22 -3.22
C ALA A 160 1.78 3.02 -3.92
N PHE A 161 2.10 3.87 -4.90
CA PHE A 161 3.32 3.72 -5.69
C PHE A 161 3.89 5.07 -6.14
N LEU A 162 5.21 5.25 -6.02
CA LEU A 162 5.96 6.37 -6.57
C LEU A 162 6.71 5.89 -7.82
N PRO A 163 6.21 6.14 -9.05
CA PRO A 163 6.92 5.73 -10.25
C PRO A 163 8.28 6.45 -10.35
N PRO A 164 9.41 5.72 -10.45
CA PRO A 164 10.74 6.33 -10.53
C PRO A 164 10.88 7.40 -11.62
N LYS A 165 10.15 7.28 -12.74
CA LYS A 165 10.21 8.25 -13.85
C LYS A 165 9.80 9.67 -13.48
N TYR A 166 9.08 9.87 -12.36
CA TYR A 166 8.66 11.20 -11.88
C TYR A 166 9.48 11.71 -10.69
N SER A 167 10.62 11.08 -10.37
CA SER A 167 11.55 11.55 -9.34
C SER A 167 10.90 11.85 -7.98
N GLY A 168 9.89 11.06 -7.60
CA GLY A 168 9.17 11.22 -6.33
C GLY A 168 8.12 12.33 -6.29
N MET A 169 7.84 13.02 -7.39
CA MET A 169 6.82 14.08 -7.46
C MET A 169 5.41 13.54 -7.65
N ILE A 170 5.24 12.32 -8.19
CA ILE A 170 3.93 11.73 -8.50
C ILE A 170 3.74 10.47 -7.68
N LEU A 171 2.66 10.43 -6.90
CA LEU A 171 2.17 9.27 -6.18
C LEU A 171 0.89 8.78 -6.85
N LEU A 172 0.82 7.47 -7.03
CA LEU A 172 -0.34 6.75 -7.51
C LEU A 172 -0.95 6.03 -6.31
N VAL A 173 -2.22 6.31 -6.02
CA VAL A 173 -2.97 5.66 -4.93
C VAL A 173 -4.12 4.89 -5.55
N ASN A 174 -4.15 3.59 -5.32
CA ASN A 174 -5.22 2.74 -5.83
C ASN A 174 -6.43 2.77 -4.89
N CYS A 175 -7.62 2.74 -5.47
CA CYS A 175 -8.88 2.82 -4.76
C CYS A 175 -10.01 2.23 -5.61
N GLU A 176 -11.24 2.24 -5.08
CA GLU A 176 -12.43 1.73 -5.78
C GLU A 176 -12.64 2.38 -7.16
N GLN A 177 -12.38 3.69 -7.28
CA GLN A 177 -12.57 4.43 -8.52
C GLN A 177 -11.47 4.17 -9.57
N GLY A 178 -10.34 3.59 -9.17
CA GLY A 178 -9.16 3.37 -10.01
C GLY A 178 -7.89 3.88 -9.35
N THR A 179 -7.05 4.58 -10.12
CA THR A 179 -5.76 5.06 -9.64
C THR A 179 -5.76 6.59 -9.59
N VAL A 180 -5.72 7.13 -8.38
CA VAL A 180 -5.68 8.58 -8.14
C VAL A 180 -4.24 9.05 -8.29
N VAL A 181 -4.06 10.13 -9.06
CA VAL A 181 -2.76 10.73 -9.35
C VAL A 181 -2.59 11.95 -8.45
N VAL A 182 -1.64 11.85 -7.53
CA VAL A 182 -1.32 12.90 -6.57
C VAL A 182 0.06 13.46 -6.89
N ARG A 183 0.18 14.80 -6.88
CA ARG A 183 1.44 15.51 -7.10
C ARG A 183 1.91 16.17 -5.82
N SER A 184 3.18 16.01 -5.49
CA SER A 184 3.89 16.85 -4.51
C SER A 184 4.79 17.84 -5.25
N SER A 185 4.71 19.12 -4.87
CA SER A 185 5.57 20.19 -5.40
C SER A 185 6.85 20.38 -4.60
N ASP A 186 6.93 19.84 -3.38
CA ASP A 186 8.07 19.99 -2.48
C ASP A 186 8.97 18.74 -2.44
N THR A 187 8.52 17.59 -2.97
CA THR A 187 9.17 16.26 -2.86
C THR A 187 9.46 15.80 -1.43
N GLU A 188 9.04 16.57 -0.43
CA GLU A 188 9.09 16.22 0.98
C GLU A 188 7.73 15.70 1.46
N TRP A 189 6.72 15.76 0.59
CA TRP A 189 5.34 15.37 0.86
C TRP A 189 4.75 16.11 2.06
N LYS A 190 5.18 17.36 2.34
CA LYS A 190 4.48 18.20 3.35
C LYS A 190 3.14 18.66 2.80
N GLN A 191 3.13 18.91 1.50
CA GLN A 191 1.94 19.28 0.76
C GLN A 191 1.82 18.51 -0.56
N ALA A 192 0.59 18.33 -0.99
CA ALA A 192 0.26 17.65 -2.23
C ALA A 192 -1.02 18.22 -2.85
N GLU A 193 -1.33 17.80 -4.07
CA GLU A 193 -2.60 18.07 -4.75
C GLU A 193 -3.01 16.86 -5.59
N ILE A 194 -4.32 16.62 -5.70
CA ILE A 194 -4.88 15.63 -6.61
C ILE A 194 -4.96 16.25 -8.00
N ILE A 195 -4.24 15.67 -8.97
CA ILE A 195 -4.17 16.19 -10.34
C ILE A 195 -5.02 15.41 -11.33
N GLY A 196 -5.55 14.25 -10.93
CA GLY A 196 -6.49 13.48 -11.73
C GLY A 196 -6.72 12.08 -11.18
N THR A 197 -7.56 11.32 -11.87
CA THR A 197 -7.84 9.91 -11.57
C THR A 197 -7.93 9.15 -12.89
N ILE A 198 -7.28 8.00 -12.95
CA ILE A 198 -7.38 7.05 -14.06
C ILE A 198 -8.40 5.99 -13.63
N ALA A 199 -9.51 5.88 -14.38
CA ALA A 199 -10.61 5.02 -14.02
C ALA A 199 -10.22 3.53 -14.02
N ASN A 200 -10.78 2.76 -13.09
CA ASN A 200 -10.65 1.31 -13.09
C ASN A 200 -11.40 0.71 -14.29
N LYS A 201 -10.66 0.32 -15.32
CA LYS A 201 -11.20 -0.31 -16.54
C LYS A 201 -11.90 -1.65 -16.28
N HIS A 202 -11.54 -2.34 -15.19
CA HIS A 202 -12.02 -3.68 -14.86
C HIS A 202 -13.08 -3.71 -13.77
N ALA A 203 -13.56 -2.54 -13.32
CA ALA A 203 -14.60 -2.45 -12.29
C ALA A 203 -15.88 -3.21 -12.68
N GLY A 204 -16.29 -3.11 -13.95
CA GLY A 204 -17.46 -3.83 -14.48
C GLY A 204 -17.33 -5.35 -14.50
N ASP A 205 -16.09 -5.86 -14.45
CA ASP A 205 -15.76 -7.29 -14.46
C ASP A 205 -15.46 -7.83 -13.06
N GLY A 206 -15.78 -7.06 -12.00
CA GLY A 206 -15.50 -7.41 -10.61
C GLY A 206 -14.03 -7.25 -10.21
N GLY A 207 -13.26 -6.46 -10.97
CA GLY A 207 -11.86 -6.15 -10.71
C GLY A 207 -11.66 -4.90 -9.87
N SER A 208 -10.71 -4.94 -8.93
CA SER A 208 -10.26 -3.80 -8.12
C SER A 208 -8.80 -3.48 -8.45
N ALA A 209 -8.46 -2.20 -8.55
CA ALA A 209 -7.06 -1.78 -8.64
C ALA A 209 -6.40 -1.96 -7.26
N THR A 210 -5.38 -2.80 -7.15
CA THR A 210 -4.76 -3.13 -5.86
C THR A 210 -3.34 -2.58 -5.73
N CYS A 211 -2.55 -2.60 -6.80
CA CYS A 211 -1.24 -1.96 -6.80
C CYS A 211 -0.86 -1.42 -8.18
N THR A 212 0.22 -0.65 -8.21
CA THR A 212 0.80 -0.12 -9.45
C THR A 212 2.29 -0.41 -9.48
N SER A 213 2.84 -0.66 -10.66
CA SER A 213 4.27 -0.86 -10.86
C SER A 213 4.75 -0.17 -12.13
N GLN A 214 6.03 0.18 -12.16
CA GLN A 214 6.69 0.65 -13.36
C GLN A 214 7.59 -0.46 -13.91
N ILE A 215 7.43 -0.80 -15.18
CA ILE A 215 8.31 -1.71 -15.92
C ILE A 215 8.89 -0.90 -17.08
N GLU A 216 10.20 -0.72 -17.06
CA GLU A 216 10.91 0.19 -17.96
C GLU A 216 10.33 1.62 -17.91
N ASP A 217 9.77 2.13 -19.00
CA ASP A 217 9.17 3.47 -19.10
C ASP A 217 7.64 3.48 -18.91
N ARG A 218 7.04 2.30 -18.72
CA ARG A 218 5.59 2.08 -18.68
C ARG A 218 5.10 1.78 -17.27
N VAL A 219 3.87 2.22 -16.97
CA VAL A 219 3.23 2.10 -15.67
C VAL A 219 1.98 1.23 -15.81
N PHE A 220 1.90 0.18 -14.98
CA PHE A 220 0.86 -0.82 -15.02
C PHE A 220 0.12 -0.89 -13.68
N VAL A 221 -1.20 -0.94 -13.74
CA VAL A 221 -2.07 -1.28 -12.62
C VAL A 221 -2.26 -2.79 -12.57
N VAL A 222 -2.10 -3.36 -11.38
CA VAL A 222 -2.45 -4.74 -11.07
C VAL A 222 -3.90 -4.75 -10.59
N THR A 223 -4.70 -5.62 -11.20
CA THR A 223 -6.11 -5.78 -10.87
C THR A 223 -6.33 -7.12 -10.19
N GLU A 224 -6.98 -7.09 -9.03
CA GLU A 224 -7.48 -8.30 -8.37
C GLU A 224 -8.99 -8.45 -8.61
N PHE A 225 -9.40 -9.63 -9.08
CA PHE A 225 -10.80 -9.91 -9.42
C PHE A 225 -11.54 -10.58 -8.27
N PHE A 226 -11.74 -9.84 -7.18
CA PHE A 226 -12.44 -10.33 -5.99
C PHE A 226 -13.85 -10.88 -6.30
N GLY A 227 -14.50 -10.37 -7.36
CA GLY A 227 -15.82 -10.84 -7.80
C GLY A 227 -15.88 -12.25 -8.40
N ASP A 228 -14.72 -12.86 -8.71
CA ASP A 228 -14.68 -14.19 -9.33
C ASP A 228 -14.90 -15.33 -8.35
N ALA A 229 -14.67 -15.06 -7.06
CA ALA A 229 -14.71 -16.07 -6.02
C ALA A 229 -16.11 -16.70 -5.94
N LYS A 230 -16.17 -18.03 -5.93
CA LYS A 230 -17.42 -18.79 -5.82
C LYS A 230 -17.58 -19.31 -4.39
N LYS A 231 -18.82 -19.58 -3.99
CA LYS A 231 -19.10 -20.30 -2.74
C LYS A 231 -19.39 -21.76 -3.06
N ALA A 232 -18.66 -22.67 -2.43
CA ALA A 232 -19.01 -24.09 -2.39
C ALA A 232 -20.28 -24.31 -1.53
N GLU A 233 -20.90 -25.49 -1.65
CA GLU A 233 -22.12 -25.84 -0.91
C GLU A 233 -21.94 -25.75 0.62
N ASN A 234 -20.72 -25.99 1.12
CA ASN A 234 -20.36 -25.87 2.53
C ASN A 234 -20.05 -24.42 2.98
N GLY A 235 -20.25 -23.43 2.10
CA GLY A 235 -20.00 -22.02 2.37
C GLY A 235 -18.54 -21.58 2.24
N THR A 236 -17.61 -22.49 1.94
CA THR A 236 -16.20 -22.17 1.69
C THR A 236 -16.03 -21.43 0.37
N THR A 237 -15.18 -20.40 0.36
CA THR A 237 -14.80 -19.69 -0.86
C THR A 237 -13.88 -20.57 -1.71
N ILE A 238 -14.23 -20.76 -2.98
CA ILE A 238 -13.44 -21.52 -3.97
C ILE A 238 -13.10 -20.63 -5.16
N VAL A 239 -12.06 -21.02 -5.90
CA VAL A 239 -11.57 -20.27 -7.06
C VAL A 239 -12.63 -20.13 -8.15
N GLY A 240 -12.62 -19.00 -8.83
CA GLY A 240 -13.42 -18.74 -10.02
C GLY A 240 -12.93 -19.50 -11.25
N SER A 241 -13.43 -19.11 -12.43
CA SER A 241 -13.05 -19.71 -13.72
C SER A 241 -12.25 -18.76 -14.62
N ARG A 242 -11.78 -17.63 -14.10
CA ARG A 242 -10.96 -16.68 -14.85
C ARG A 242 -9.59 -17.31 -15.15
N VAL A 243 -9.14 -17.12 -16.38
CA VAL A 243 -7.85 -17.61 -16.89
C VAL A 243 -6.90 -16.48 -17.27
N ASP A 244 -7.42 -15.26 -17.43
CA ASP A 244 -6.67 -14.08 -17.85
C ASP A 244 -6.64 -13.01 -16.76
N PHE A 245 -5.44 -12.56 -16.39
CA PHE A 245 -5.21 -11.51 -15.39
C PHE A 245 -4.38 -10.38 -16.03
N PRO A 246 -5.01 -9.55 -16.87
CA PRO A 246 -4.29 -8.54 -17.63
C PRO A 246 -3.72 -7.46 -16.69
N LEU A 247 -2.49 -7.04 -16.97
CA LEU A 247 -1.95 -5.80 -16.43
C LEU A 247 -2.51 -4.63 -17.24
N HIS A 248 -3.13 -3.66 -16.57
CA HIS A 248 -3.65 -2.48 -17.23
C HIS A 248 -2.56 -1.43 -17.37
N ASP A 249 -2.04 -1.25 -18.58
CA ASP A 249 -1.12 -0.17 -18.91
C ASP A 249 -1.85 1.17 -18.85
N ILE A 250 -1.42 2.07 -17.96
CA ILE A 250 -2.00 3.39 -17.74
C ILE A 250 -1.03 4.53 -18.13
N THR A 251 0.03 4.20 -18.85
CA THR A 251 1.16 5.11 -19.09
C THR A 251 0.70 6.38 -19.81
N ASP A 252 -0.08 6.24 -20.87
CA ASP A 252 -0.44 7.37 -21.73
C ASP A 252 -1.48 8.28 -21.05
N GLU A 253 -2.45 7.71 -20.32
CA GLU A 253 -3.39 8.51 -19.51
C GLU A 253 -2.66 9.26 -18.38
N LEU A 254 -1.71 8.60 -17.71
CA LEU A 254 -0.91 9.22 -16.65
C LEU A 254 -0.08 10.38 -17.20
N GLU A 255 0.61 10.19 -18.32
CA GLU A 255 1.37 11.24 -18.99
C GLU A 255 0.48 12.42 -19.39
N GLN A 256 -0.74 12.15 -19.85
CA GLN A 256 -1.69 13.20 -20.19
C GLN A 256 -2.11 14.02 -18.95
N ILE A 257 -2.44 13.36 -17.84
CA ILE A 257 -2.80 14.01 -16.57
C ILE A 257 -1.65 14.89 -16.08
N VAL A 258 -0.43 14.34 -16.01
CA VAL A 258 0.76 15.06 -15.55
C VAL A 258 1.04 16.28 -16.44
N LYS A 259 1.00 16.13 -17.77
CA LYS A 259 1.23 17.24 -18.71
C LYS A 259 0.18 18.35 -18.60
N GLN A 260 -1.08 18.00 -18.34
CA GLN A 260 -2.15 18.99 -18.17
C GLN A 260 -1.96 19.80 -16.88
N ALA A 261 -1.51 19.15 -15.80
CA ALA A 261 -1.26 19.79 -14.52
C ALA A 261 -0.03 20.73 -14.52
N THR A 262 0.93 20.56 -15.44
CA THR A 262 2.11 21.44 -15.56
C THR A 262 1.86 22.67 -16.43
N LYS A 263 0.76 22.72 -17.19
CA LYS A 263 0.41 23.87 -18.06
C LYS A 263 -0.36 24.98 -17.34
N VAL A 264 -0.57 24.85 -16.03
CA VAL A 264 -1.26 25.81 -15.15
C VAL A 264 -0.24 26.44 -14.22
#